data_AF-A0A3S0N1R3-F1
#
_entry.id   AF-A0A3S0N1R3-F1
#
_cell.length_a   1.000
_cell.length_b   1.000
_cell.length_c   1.000
_cell.angle_alpha   90.00
_cell.angle_beta   90.00
_cell.angle_gamma   90.00
#
_symmetry.space_group_name_H-M   'P 1'
#
loop_
_entity.id
_entity.type
_entity.pdbx_description
1 polymer ?
#
loop_
_entity_poly.entity_id
_entity_poly.type
_entity_poly.pdbx_seq_one_letter_code
_entity_poly.pdbx_strand_id
1 'polypeptide(L)'
;MLEETPWVLNAKSETETMNRISRLFEVNAMKASINSDWKVLLQYQNGDGGFPWLPGFRSSYVSSLYILRNLGKMNDWLKGGIAEYQSGQNNMVSALIQYIDNELNTHWKENEDTPWSNFALDYLDARRYWEKEYPLKGTGANLKKAIITRADKFKITDFTFFGLHRAALIYNSYGLKAHLKN
;
A
#
# COMPACT_ATOMS: atom_id res chain seq x y z
N MET A 1 -55.99 6.56 18.77
CA MET A 1 -54.86 6.09 17.94
C MET A 1 -54.78 7.04 16.77
N LEU A 2 -53.67 7.75 16.60
CA LEU A 2 -53.44 8.58 15.42
C LEU A 2 -52.99 7.62 14.30
N GLU A 3 -53.95 7.21 13.48
CA GLU A 3 -53.70 6.42 12.28
C GLU A 3 -52.77 7.20 11.36
N GLU A 4 -51.65 6.59 11.00
CA GLU A 4 -50.59 7.22 10.21
C GLU A 4 -51.14 7.64 8.85
N THR A 5 -51.16 8.96 8.62
CA THR A 5 -51.64 9.54 7.38
C THR A 5 -50.62 9.30 6.25
N PRO A 6 -51.06 8.93 5.04
CA PRO A 6 -50.19 8.41 3.96
C PRO A 6 -49.08 9.36 3.49
N TRP A 7 -49.19 10.67 3.73
CA TRP A 7 -48.13 11.64 3.39
C TRP A 7 -46.88 11.49 4.27
N VAL A 8 -46.99 10.97 5.50
CA VAL A 8 -45.83 10.67 6.37
C VAL A 8 -45.01 9.50 5.81
N LEU A 9 -45.67 8.48 5.25
CA LEU A 9 -45.01 7.33 4.61
C LEU A 9 -44.35 7.73 3.27
N ASN A 10 -45.02 8.58 2.47
CA ASN A 10 -44.44 9.11 1.23
C ASN A 10 -43.23 10.01 1.50
N ALA A 11 -43.27 10.87 2.53
CA ALA A 11 -42.12 11.71 2.90
C ALA A 11 -40.92 10.87 3.38
N LYS A 12 -41.15 9.76 4.12
CA LYS A 12 -40.09 8.81 4.49
C LYS A 12 -39.47 8.12 3.25
N SER A 13 -40.30 7.68 2.31
CA SER A 13 -39.86 7.03 1.05
C SER A 13 -39.06 7.97 0.14
N GLU A 14 -39.50 9.21 0.02
CA GLU A 14 -38.80 10.25 -0.75
C GLU A 14 -37.46 10.63 -0.10
N THR A 15 -37.42 10.74 1.23
CA THR A 15 -36.18 10.97 1.98
C THR A 15 -35.19 9.82 1.78
N GLU A 16 -35.65 8.56 1.81
CA GLU A 16 -34.78 7.41 1.55
C GLU A 16 -34.26 7.40 0.10
N THR A 17 -35.12 7.72 -0.85
CA THR A 17 -34.76 7.84 -2.27
C THR A 17 -33.72 8.93 -2.48
N MET A 18 -33.91 10.12 -1.89
CA MET A 18 -32.95 11.21 -1.94
C MET A 18 -31.63 10.86 -1.25
N ASN A 19 -31.65 10.16 -0.12
CA ASN A 19 -30.42 9.67 0.53
C ASN A 19 -29.65 8.68 -0.36
N ARG A 20 -30.35 7.78 -1.07
CA ARG A 20 -29.72 6.87 -2.04
C ARG A 20 -29.11 7.64 -3.20
N ILE A 21 -29.83 8.61 -3.75
CA ILE A 21 -29.36 9.47 -4.85
C ILE A 21 -28.14 10.31 -4.42
N SER A 22 -28.18 10.94 -3.24
CA SER A 22 -27.05 11.70 -2.69
C SER A 22 -25.82 10.83 -2.49
N ARG A 23 -25.97 9.61 -1.93
CA ARG A 23 -24.86 8.64 -1.83
C ARG A 23 -24.30 8.25 -3.20
N LEU A 24 -25.16 8.05 -4.21
CA LEU A 24 -24.71 7.76 -5.56
C LEU A 24 -23.93 8.94 -6.17
N PHE A 25 -24.39 10.18 -5.97
CA PHE A 25 -23.68 11.37 -6.39
C PHE A 25 -22.32 11.52 -5.70
N GLU A 26 -22.25 11.31 -4.39
CA GLU A 26 -21.00 11.30 -3.62
C GLU A 26 -20.03 10.24 -4.15
N VAL A 27 -20.51 9.01 -4.37
CA VAL A 27 -19.71 7.92 -4.95
C VAL A 27 -19.22 8.26 -6.35
N ASN A 28 -20.07 8.87 -7.19
CA ASN A 28 -19.68 9.29 -8.55
C ASN A 28 -18.65 10.42 -8.53
N ALA A 29 -18.82 11.42 -7.66
CA ALA A 29 -17.85 12.50 -7.48
C ALA A 29 -16.50 11.95 -6.97
N MET A 30 -16.54 11.02 -6.01
CA MET A 30 -15.36 10.35 -5.49
C MET A 30 -14.64 9.54 -6.58
N LYS A 31 -15.38 8.77 -7.40
CA LYS A 31 -14.82 8.05 -8.56
C LYS A 31 -14.18 9.01 -9.56
N ALA A 32 -14.83 10.14 -9.85
CA ALA A 32 -14.29 11.14 -10.77
C ALA A 32 -12.98 11.77 -10.24
N SER A 33 -12.94 12.13 -8.95
CA SER A 33 -11.73 12.66 -8.30
C SER A 33 -10.61 11.63 -8.34
N ILE A 34 -10.88 10.40 -7.89
CA ILE A 34 -9.91 9.30 -7.90
C ILE A 34 -9.33 9.11 -9.31
N ASN A 35 -10.19 9.02 -10.33
CA ASN A 35 -9.73 8.87 -11.72
C ASN A 35 -8.88 10.06 -12.21
N SER A 36 -9.20 11.28 -11.78
CA SER A 36 -8.40 12.47 -12.10
C SER A 36 -7.02 12.40 -11.44
N ASP A 37 -6.99 12.12 -10.13
CA ASP A 37 -5.76 12.03 -9.36
C ASP A 37 -4.85 10.91 -9.87
N TRP A 38 -5.43 9.79 -10.31
CA TRP A 38 -4.69 8.71 -10.95
C TRP A 38 -4.07 9.09 -12.28
N LYS A 39 -4.77 9.87 -13.11
CA LYS A 39 -4.20 10.37 -14.36
C LYS A 39 -2.99 11.27 -14.08
N VAL A 40 -3.08 12.11 -13.06
CA VAL A 40 -1.96 12.96 -12.63
C VAL A 40 -0.80 12.09 -12.12
N LEU A 41 -1.09 11.09 -11.28
CA LEU A 41 -0.05 10.19 -10.78
C LEU A 41 0.63 9.44 -11.93
N LEU A 42 -0.13 8.90 -12.89
CA LEU A 42 0.41 8.25 -14.08
C LEU A 42 1.34 9.16 -14.91
N GLN A 43 1.02 10.46 -15.02
CA GLN A 43 1.86 11.42 -15.73
C GLN A 43 3.21 11.65 -15.05
N TYR A 44 3.32 11.38 -13.74
CA TYR A 44 4.57 11.53 -12.98
C TYR A 44 5.39 10.24 -12.89
N GLN A 45 4.88 9.10 -13.37
CA GLN A 45 5.67 7.89 -13.45
C GLN A 45 6.68 8.03 -14.60
N ASN A 46 7.97 7.84 -14.30
CA ASN A 46 9.00 7.83 -15.31
C ASN A 46 8.97 6.52 -16.12
N GLY A 47 9.64 6.51 -17.28
CA GLY A 47 9.67 5.34 -18.17
C GLY A 47 10.34 4.09 -17.57
N ASP A 48 11.09 4.23 -16.48
CA ASP A 48 11.66 3.11 -15.72
C ASP A 48 10.68 2.49 -14.70
N GLY A 49 9.47 3.05 -14.58
CA GLY A 49 8.44 2.62 -13.63
C GLY A 49 8.53 3.31 -12.27
N GLY A 50 9.60 4.04 -11.98
CA GLY A 50 9.78 4.76 -10.73
C GLY A 50 9.11 6.13 -10.72
N PHE A 51 9.03 6.71 -9.53
CA PHE A 51 8.54 8.06 -9.32
C PHE A 51 9.66 8.96 -8.81
N PRO A 52 9.77 10.20 -9.32
CA PRO A 52 10.72 11.16 -8.81
C PRO A 52 10.23 11.79 -7.50
N TRP A 53 11.13 12.48 -6.78
CA TRP A 53 10.74 13.37 -5.68
C TRP A 53 9.98 14.61 -6.18
N LEU A 54 10.37 15.12 -7.35
CA LEU A 54 9.74 16.26 -7.99
C LEU A 54 9.57 15.96 -9.49
N PRO A 55 8.46 16.37 -10.15
CA PRO A 55 8.27 16.13 -11.58
C PRO A 55 9.45 16.62 -12.42
N GLY A 56 9.85 15.82 -13.42
CA GLY A 56 10.98 16.12 -14.30
C GLY A 56 12.35 15.66 -13.79
N PHE A 57 12.45 15.13 -12.56
CA PHE A 57 13.68 14.55 -12.03
C PHE A 57 13.76 13.03 -12.27
N ARG A 58 14.91 12.45 -11.97
CA ARG A 58 15.10 10.99 -11.99
C ARG A 58 14.23 10.31 -10.93
N SER A 59 13.87 9.06 -11.21
CA SER A 59 13.17 8.21 -10.25
C SER A 59 13.97 8.08 -8.96
N SER A 60 13.24 8.10 -7.86
CA SER A 60 13.78 7.96 -6.51
C SER A 60 13.22 6.70 -5.88
N TYR A 61 14.11 5.86 -5.37
CA TYR A 61 13.74 4.67 -4.62
C TYR A 61 12.80 4.99 -3.44
N VAL A 62 13.11 6.05 -2.69
CA VAL A 62 12.33 6.45 -1.50
C VAL A 62 10.94 6.95 -1.88
N SER A 63 10.83 7.82 -2.88
CA SER A 63 9.53 8.30 -3.38
C SER A 63 8.68 7.15 -3.90
N SER A 64 9.30 6.24 -4.64
CA SER A 64 8.65 5.08 -5.23
C SER A 64 8.12 4.12 -4.17
N LEU A 65 8.93 3.79 -3.16
CA LEU A 65 8.50 3.00 -2.01
C LEU A 65 7.36 3.65 -1.24
N TYR A 66 7.43 4.96 -1.03
CA TYR A 66 6.38 5.71 -0.35
C TYR A 66 5.05 5.58 -1.09
N ILE A 67 5.06 5.78 -2.40
CA ILE A 67 3.86 5.64 -3.24
C ILE A 67 3.35 4.20 -3.20
N LEU A 68 4.19 3.21 -3.47
CA LEU A 68 3.80 1.79 -3.48
C LEU A 68 3.15 1.36 -2.16
N ARG A 69 3.75 1.78 -1.02
CA ARG A 69 3.22 1.47 0.30
C ARG A 69 1.85 2.09 0.55
N ASN A 70 1.67 3.36 0.20
CA ASN A 70 0.38 4.03 0.42
C ASN A 70 -0.72 3.45 -0.46
N LEU A 71 -0.41 3.11 -1.71
CA LEU A 71 -1.34 2.39 -2.57
C LEU A 71 -1.71 1.02 -1.99
N GLY A 72 -0.73 0.29 -1.43
CA GLY A 72 -0.98 -0.99 -0.75
C GLY A 72 -1.88 -0.84 0.49
N LYS A 73 -1.61 0.16 1.34
CA LYS A 73 -2.45 0.49 2.50
C LYS A 73 -3.89 0.81 2.11
N MET A 74 -4.06 1.60 1.04
CA MET A 74 -5.40 1.95 0.54
C MET A 74 -6.15 0.71 0.07
N ASN A 75 -5.50 -0.21 -0.65
CA ASN A 75 -6.11 -1.45 -1.10
C ASN A 75 -6.57 -2.33 0.08
N ASP A 76 -5.73 -2.44 1.11
CA ASP A 76 -6.02 -3.19 2.34
C ASP A 76 -7.17 -2.57 3.14
N TRP A 77 -7.16 -1.25 3.35
CA TRP A 77 -8.24 -0.51 4.03
C TRP A 77 -9.59 -0.62 3.31
N LEU A 78 -9.57 -0.61 1.98
CA LEU A 78 -10.77 -0.77 1.16
C LEU A 78 -11.16 -2.23 0.97
N LYS A 79 -10.45 -3.19 1.59
CA LYS A 79 -10.71 -4.64 1.53
C LYS A 79 -10.89 -5.17 0.11
N GLY A 80 -10.12 -4.65 -0.85
CA GLY A 80 -10.22 -5.03 -2.26
C GLY A 80 -11.38 -4.38 -3.03
N GLY A 81 -12.21 -3.55 -2.39
CA GLY A 81 -13.22 -2.71 -3.05
C GLY A 81 -12.62 -1.63 -3.95
N ILE A 82 -11.30 -1.47 -3.97
CA ILE A 82 -10.60 -0.49 -4.78
C ILE A 82 -10.81 -0.71 -6.28
N ALA A 83 -11.06 -1.96 -6.71
CA ALA A 83 -11.35 -2.27 -8.11
C ALA A 83 -12.60 -1.55 -8.64
N GLU A 84 -13.54 -1.18 -7.75
CA GLU A 84 -14.73 -0.38 -8.10
C GLU A 84 -14.42 1.11 -8.37
N TYR A 85 -13.23 1.57 -7.95
CA TYR A 85 -12.77 2.96 -8.02
C TYR A 85 -11.51 3.13 -8.88
N GLN A 86 -10.80 2.04 -9.20
CA GLN A 86 -9.45 2.05 -9.75
C GLN A 86 -9.22 0.93 -10.78
N SER A 87 -10.06 0.87 -11.82
CA SER A 87 -9.86 -0.07 -12.91
C SER A 87 -8.69 0.37 -13.81
N GLY A 88 -7.81 -0.57 -14.20
CA GLY A 88 -6.80 -0.35 -15.25
C GLY A 88 -5.41 0.15 -14.81
N GLN A 89 -5.11 0.18 -13.51
CA GLN A 89 -3.82 0.70 -13.00
C GLN A 89 -2.74 -0.35 -12.80
N ASN A 90 -3.06 -1.63 -13.07
CA ASN A 90 -2.18 -2.77 -12.86
C ASN A 90 -0.82 -2.60 -13.55
N ASN A 91 -0.80 -1.98 -14.74
CA ASN A 91 0.44 -1.78 -15.48
C ASN A 91 1.40 -0.83 -14.77
N MET A 92 0.90 0.28 -14.22
CA MET A 92 1.72 1.25 -13.49
C MET A 92 2.20 0.67 -12.16
N VAL A 93 1.33 -0.02 -11.42
CA VAL A 93 1.72 -0.70 -10.18
C VAL A 93 2.78 -1.78 -10.45
N SER A 94 2.58 -2.59 -11.49
CA SER A 94 3.55 -3.62 -11.91
C SER A 94 4.90 -3.00 -12.28
N ALA A 95 4.91 -1.91 -13.05
CA ALA A 95 6.14 -1.20 -13.40
C ALA A 95 6.83 -0.60 -12.17
N LEU A 96 6.06 -0.04 -11.23
CA LEU A 96 6.57 0.49 -9.97
C LEU A 96 7.18 -0.60 -9.08
N ILE A 97 6.53 -1.76 -8.99
CA ILE A 97 7.07 -2.93 -8.28
C ILE A 97 8.37 -3.40 -8.94
N GLN A 98 8.41 -3.49 -10.27
CA GLN A 98 9.62 -3.88 -11.00
C GLN A 98 10.78 -2.90 -10.75
N TYR A 99 10.52 -1.60 -10.78
CA TYR A 99 11.52 -0.57 -10.46
C TYR A 99 12.08 -0.78 -9.04
N ILE A 100 11.20 -0.92 -8.04
CA ILE A 100 11.59 -1.08 -6.63
C ILE A 100 12.35 -2.40 -6.40
N ASP A 101 11.91 -3.50 -7.03
CA ASP A 101 12.57 -4.80 -6.92
C ASP A 101 13.97 -4.76 -7.56
N ASN A 102 14.17 -4.00 -8.65
CA ASN A 102 15.48 -3.81 -9.26
C ASN A 102 16.41 -2.95 -8.38
N GLU A 103 15.90 -1.83 -7.86
CA GLU A 103 16.65 -0.89 -7.03
C GLU A 103 17.06 -1.47 -5.67
N LEU A 104 16.37 -2.51 -5.18
CA LEU A 104 16.72 -3.17 -3.92
C LEU A 104 18.20 -3.59 -3.89
N ASN A 105 18.74 -4.11 -5.00
CA ASN A 105 20.15 -4.56 -5.05
C ASN A 105 21.16 -3.42 -4.88
N THR A 106 20.75 -2.19 -5.18
CA THR A 106 21.57 -0.98 -5.00
C THR A 106 21.58 -0.53 -3.54
N HIS A 107 20.48 -0.76 -2.82
CA HIS A 107 20.25 -0.25 -1.47
C HIS A 107 20.41 -1.30 -0.36
N TRP A 108 20.42 -2.58 -0.72
CA TRP A 108 20.60 -3.68 0.21
C TRP A 108 21.32 -4.84 -0.48
N LYS A 109 22.46 -5.22 0.10
CA LYS A 109 23.28 -6.34 -0.35
C LYS A 109 23.26 -7.45 0.68
N GLU A 110 22.78 -8.63 0.28
CA GLU A 110 22.55 -9.78 1.17
C GLU A 110 23.74 -10.18 2.04
N ASN A 111 24.97 -10.01 1.53
CA ASN A 111 26.20 -10.43 2.23
C ASN A 111 26.88 -9.30 3.03
N GLU A 112 26.45 -8.06 2.87
CA GLU A 112 27.08 -6.89 3.50
C GLU A 112 26.12 -6.23 4.51
N ASP A 113 24.83 -6.17 4.17
CA ASP A 113 23.84 -5.43 4.93
C ASP A 113 23.01 -6.34 5.85
N THR A 114 22.65 -5.78 6.99
CA THR A 114 21.68 -6.41 7.87
C THR A 114 20.27 -6.42 7.23
N PRO A 115 19.49 -7.50 7.37
CA PRO A 115 18.11 -7.56 6.87
C PRO A 115 17.16 -6.60 7.61
N TRP A 116 17.56 -6.05 8.76
CA TRP A 116 16.81 -5.01 9.49
C TRP A 116 17.32 -3.58 9.24
N SER A 117 18.13 -3.38 8.20
CA SER A 117 18.46 -2.03 7.74
C SER A 117 17.20 -1.25 7.35
N ASN A 118 17.22 0.07 7.48
CA ASN A 118 16.05 0.89 7.14
C ASN A 118 15.59 0.67 5.68
N PHE A 119 16.51 0.52 4.74
CA PHE A 119 16.19 0.25 3.33
C PHE A 119 15.49 -1.11 3.15
N ALA A 120 16.01 -2.16 3.77
CA ALA A 120 15.40 -3.49 3.72
C ALA A 120 13.99 -3.50 4.34
N LEU A 121 13.82 -2.81 5.48
CA LEU A 121 12.54 -2.72 6.15
C LEU A 121 11.54 -1.87 5.37
N ASP A 122 11.94 -0.74 4.77
CA ASP A 122 11.04 0.05 3.91
C ASP A 122 10.59 -0.74 2.69
N TYR A 123 11.50 -1.50 2.07
CA TYR A 123 11.19 -2.39 0.96
C TYR A 123 10.11 -3.42 1.33
N LEU A 124 10.33 -4.21 2.39
CA LEU A 124 9.37 -5.23 2.80
C LEU A 124 8.06 -4.62 3.34
N ASP A 125 8.13 -3.48 4.03
CA ASP A 125 6.95 -2.73 4.52
C ASP A 125 6.05 -2.28 3.35
N ALA A 126 6.63 -1.88 2.23
CA ALA A 126 5.88 -1.58 1.00
C ALA A 126 5.41 -2.86 0.30
N ARG A 127 6.30 -3.84 0.09
CA ARG A 127 6.02 -5.02 -0.74
C ARG A 127 5.03 -5.99 -0.13
N ARG A 128 4.93 -6.09 1.20
CA ARG A 128 4.02 -7.03 1.87
C ARG A 128 2.55 -6.89 1.44
N TYR A 129 2.12 -5.68 1.06
CA TYR A 129 0.75 -5.41 0.61
C TYR A 129 0.44 -6.02 -0.77
N TRP A 130 1.48 -6.34 -1.54
CA TRP A 130 1.38 -6.71 -2.95
C TRP A 130 1.88 -8.12 -3.23
N GLU A 131 2.30 -8.89 -2.21
CA GLU A 131 2.88 -10.23 -2.41
C GLU A 131 1.87 -11.25 -2.95
N LYS A 132 0.58 -11.02 -2.72
CA LYS A 132 -0.50 -11.89 -3.20
C LYS A 132 -0.63 -11.82 -4.73
N GLU A 133 -0.61 -10.61 -5.29
CA GLU A 133 -0.72 -10.37 -6.72
C GLU A 133 0.66 -10.41 -7.42
N TYR A 134 1.71 -9.95 -6.73
CA TYR A 134 3.07 -9.84 -7.24
C TYR A 134 4.05 -10.52 -6.25
N PRO A 135 4.22 -11.85 -6.31
CA PRO A 135 5.11 -12.58 -5.42
C PRO A 135 6.55 -12.09 -5.48
N LEU A 136 7.21 -12.03 -4.32
CA LEU A 136 8.64 -11.70 -4.24
C LEU A 136 9.50 -12.72 -4.97
N LYS A 137 10.56 -12.25 -5.63
CA LYS A 137 11.55 -13.05 -6.34
C LYS A 137 12.96 -12.56 -6.02
N GLY A 138 13.96 -13.38 -6.32
CA GLY A 138 15.39 -13.03 -6.18
C GLY A 138 15.72 -12.44 -4.80
N THR A 139 16.40 -11.30 -4.80
CA THR A 139 16.85 -10.58 -3.60
C THR A 139 15.72 -10.27 -2.62
N GLY A 140 14.54 -9.87 -3.10
CA GLY A 140 13.39 -9.61 -2.23
C GLY A 140 12.90 -10.87 -1.49
N ALA A 141 12.89 -12.02 -2.18
CA ALA A 141 12.54 -13.30 -1.57
C ALA A 141 13.59 -13.77 -0.55
N ASN A 142 14.89 -13.56 -0.87
CA ASN A 142 15.99 -13.85 0.05
C ASN A 142 15.92 -12.97 1.31
N LEU A 143 15.65 -11.67 1.14
CA LEU A 143 15.48 -10.74 2.25
C LEU A 143 14.33 -11.16 3.17
N LYS A 144 13.16 -11.50 2.61
CA LYS A 144 12.04 -12.04 3.40
C LYS A 144 12.44 -13.30 4.16
N LYS A 145 13.12 -14.24 3.51
CA LYS A 145 13.61 -15.48 4.15
C LYS A 145 14.59 -15.16 5.29
N ALA A 146 15.48 -14.19 5.11
CA ALA A 146 16.44 -13.77 6.11
C ALA A 146 15.74 -13.17 7.35
N ILE A 147 14.72 -12.34 7.16
CA ILE A 147 13.88 -11.82 8.26
C ILE A 147 13.21 -12.97 9.03
N ILE A 148 12.54 -13.89 8.33
CA ILE A 148 11.83 -15.01 8.96
C ILE A 148 12.80 -15.90 9.75
N THR A 149 13.96 -16.21 9.18
CA THR A 149 14.94 -17.13 9.77
C THR A 149 15.68 -16.52 10.97
N ARG A 150 15.75 -15.19 11.06
CA ARG A 150 16.45 -14.46 12.13
C ARG A 150 15.49 -13.79 13.13
N ALA A 151 14.19 -14.04 12.99
CA ALA A 151 13.14 -13.41 13.79
C ALA A 151 13.21 -13.73 15.30
N ASP A 152 13.92 -14.77 15.72
CA ASP A 152 14.11 -15.14 17.13
C ASP A 152 15.43 -14.60 17.73
N LYS A 153 16.28 -13.97 16.89
CA LYS A 153 17.66 -13.59 17.24
C LYS A 153 17.86 -12.08 17.39
N PHE A 154 16.88 -11.27 17.00
CA PHE A 154 17.04 -9.82 16.99
C PHE A 154 16.76 -9.21 18.37
N LYS A 155 17.42 -8.08 18.63
CA LYS A 155 17.22 -7.25 19.82
C LYS A 155 16.54 -5.94 19.42
N ILE A 156 15.80 -5.33 20.35
CA ILE A 156 15.18 -4.02 20.11
C ILE A 156 16.23 -2.96 19.75
N THR A 157 17.44 -3.06 20.31
CA THR A 157 18.58 -2.18 20.02
C THR A 157 19.10 -2.26 18.60
N ASP A 158 18.72 -3.29 17.85
CA ASP A 158 19.13 -3.45 16.45
C ASP A 158 18.34 -2.53 15.50
N PHE A 159 17.28 -1.88 16.01
CA PHE A 159 16.36 -1.07 15.22
C PHE A 159 16.41 0.41 15.63
N THR A 160 16.25 1.28 14.64
CA THR A 160 15.77 2.65 14.91
C THR A 160 14.32 2.59 15.41
N PHE A 161 13.82 3.64 16.07
CA PHE A 161 12.41 3.70 16.50
C PHE A 161 11.43 3.40 15.35
N PHE A 162 11.64 4.03 14.19
CA PHE A 162 10.83 3.78 13.00
C PHE A 162 11.08 2.39 12.39
N GLY A 163 12.31 1.87 12.48
CA GLY A 163 12.65 0.51 12.07
C GLY A 163 11.89 -0.53 12.89
N LEU A 164 11.80 -0.34 14.20
CA LEU A 164 11.09 -1.25 15.11
C LEU A 164 9.60 -1.32 14.77
N HIS A 165 8.97 -0.16 14.52
CA HIS A 165 7.57 -0.12 14.10
C HIS A 165 7.33 -0.89 12.80
N ARG A 166 8.16 -0.66 11.76
CA ARG A 166 8.05 -1.38 10.48
C ARG A 166 8.29 -2.88 10.65
N ALA A 167 9.30 -3.26 11.42
CA ALA A 167 9.58 -4.65 11.73
C ALA A 167 8.37 -5.32 12.39
N ALA A 168 7.73 -4.68 13.37
CA ALA A 168 6.52 -5.22 13.99
C ALA A 168 5.40 -5.47 12.97
N LEU A 169 5.15 -4.53 12.05
CA LEU A 169 4.14 -4.69 11.00
C LEU A 169 4.50 -5.83 10.02
N ILE A 170 5.76 -5.93 9.61
CA ILE A 170 6.26 -7.01 8.73
C ILE A 170 6.08 -8.36 9.41
N TYR A 171 6.46 -8.48 10.68
CA TYR A 171 6.42 -9.73 11.43
C TYR A 171 4.99 -10.21 11.60
N ASN A 172 4.08 -9.30 11.96
CA ASN A 172 2.65 -9.59 12.01
C ASN A 172 2.13 -10.06 10.65
N SER A 173 2.50 -9.39 9.55
CA SER A 173 2.06 -9.78 8.20
C SER A 173 2.58 -11.15 7.75
N TYR A 174 3.73 -11.59 8.28
CA TYR A 174 4.32 -12.88 7.98
C TYR A 174 3.95 -13.97 9.00
N GLY A 175 3.05 -13.68 9.95
CA GLY A 175 2.62 -14.63 10.97
C GLY A 175 3.71 -15.01 11.98
N LEU A 176 4.74 -14.17 12.12
CA LEU A 176 5.83 -14.39 13.05
C LEU A 176 5.38 -13.95 14.45
N LYS A 177 5.45 -14.86 15.44
CA LYS A 177 5.23 -14.50 16.84
C LYS A 177 6.44 -13.69 17.32
N ALA A 178 6.19 -12.47 17.82
CA ALA A 178 7.23 -11.63 18.38
C ALA A 178 7.76 -12.25 19.68
N HIS A 179 8.84 -13.02 19.60
CA HIS A 179 9.63 -13.42 20.77
C HIS A 179 10.71 -12.36 20.98
N LEU A 180 10.29 -11.13 21.31
CA LEU A 180 11.21 -10.05 21.65
C LEU A 180 11.91 -10.40 22.97
N LYS A 181 13.20 -10.73 22.89
CA LYS A 181 14.05 -10.83 24.07
C LYS A 181 14.63 -9.45 24.35
N ASN A 182 14.49 -9.00 25.59
CA ASN A 182 15.06 -7.74 26.09
C ASN A 182 16.58 -7.71 25.99
#